data_AF-A0A5C6E1I4-F1
#
_entry.id   AF-A0A5C6E1I4-F1
#
_cell.length_a   1.000
_cell.length_b   1.000
_cell.length_c   1.000
_cell.angle_alpha   90.00
_cell.angle_beta   90.00
_cell.angle_gamma   90.00
#
_symmetry.space_group_name_H-M   'P 1'
#
loop_
_entity.id
_entity.type
_entity.pdbx_description
1 polymer ?
#
loop_
_entity_poly.entity_id
_entity_poly.type
_entity_poly.pdbx_seq_one_letter_code
_entity_poly.pdbx_strand_id
1 'polypeptide(L)'
;MKRLSLLTVFCVIALLFSDSLVNAQPPSGRRGMRSGGQGAAGGNQRGGQATTGGRPRDRVRPRDTEFHQKFPIGTGLPADLNVYNVDRERVPVNSIFKSKYTVIVGGCLTCPEFRNSYPEIEAVARDFKDRNVDFYFLYQSLTHPENWGFVQPSSIEDRFAQVEHAKELLQTQIPWLTDPMDNQLKTYFVLTPNSQFVFDQSGKIVHRDSWGRGSSLRESLETLVGKPETLTTVEDLNLPHFERHLKSSSEMLVERVRVEGKAVPLRVESGGESGSVAALRSNDFNQSNRYAKLRPEADQQLIETGSGKLYLGFRQDPVLGASWNNLASPPAYKIVAEGVTVSPATGQSKRLEVESDNEPREFLVDVKDWDANQPITVKLQYFACNKEKGWCKSVQQEFTVWLDEDESAGMVNGRSHFPGGQGGAGQRGQGRGGAGQRLGGR
;
A
#
# COMPACT_ATOMS: atom_id res chain seq x y z
N MET A 1 -59.57 17.57 -29.74
CA MET A 1 -60.36 16.38 -30.07
C MET A 1 -59.76 15.17 -29.37
N LYS A 2 -60.63 14.42 -28.67
CA LYS A 2 -60.49 13.03 -28.18
C LYS A 2 -59.41 12.71 -27.13
N ARG A 3 -59.89 12.70 -25.88
CA ARG A 3 -59.44 11.83 -24.78
C ARG A 3 -59.65 10.35 -25.18
N LEU A 4 -58.76 9.45 -24.76
CA LEU A 4 -59.15 8.07 -24.44
C LEU A 4 -58.22 7.49 -23.36
N SER A 5 -58.85 6.93 -22.33
CA SER A 5 -58.29 6.19 -21.20
C SER A 5 -57.84 4.76 -21.59
N LEU A 6 -56.90 4.18 -20.82
CA LEU A 6 -56.95 2.84 -20.19
C LEU A 6 -55.58 2.61 -19.50
N LEU A 7 -55.45 2.71 -18.17
CA LEU A 7 -55.58 1.66 -17.15
C LEU A 7 -54.89 0.30 -17.45
N THR A 8 -53.76 0.12 -16.77
CA THR A 8 -53.39 -1.03 -15.91
C THR A 8 -53.21 -2.43 -16.51
N VAL A 9 -51.95 -2.89 -16.57
CA VAL A 9 -51.57 -4.27 -16.20
C VAL A 9 -50.21 -4.24 -15.48
N PHE A 10 -50.25 -4.45 -14.17
CA PHE A 10 -49.14 -4.94 -13.35
C PHE A 10 -49.21 -6.47 -13.42
N CYS A 11 -48.11 -7.17 -13.75
CA CYS A 11 -47.81 -8.51 -13.21
C CYS A 11 -46.42 -9.02 -13.63
N VAL A 12 -45.56 -9.18 -12.61
CA VAL A 12 -44.78 -10.40 -12.28
C VAL A 12 -43.94 -11.06 -13.39
N ILE A 13 -42.61 -10.85 -13.34
CA ILE A 13 -41.62 -11.91 -13.57
C ILE A 13 -40.51 -11.75 -12.51
N ALA A 14 -40.74 -12.34 -11.35
CA ALA A 14 -39.73 -12.75 -10.40
C ALA A 14 -40.01 -14.23 -10.10
N LEU A 15 -38.95 -14.99 -9.81
CA LEU A 15 -38.90 -16.41 -9.46
C LEU A 15 -38.59 -17.38 -10.62
N LEU A 16 -37.31 -17.68 -10.77
CA LEU A 16 -36.85 -19.07 -10.79
C LEU A 16 -35.68 -19.14 -9.81
N PHE A 17 -35.89 -19.80 -8.66
CA PHE A 17 -34.94 -20.56 -7.83
C PHE A 17 -35.54 -20.71 -6.43
N SER A 18 -36.50 -21.64 -6.31
CA SER A 18 -36.87 -22.26 -5.03
C SER A 18 -37.22 -23.72 -5.32
N ASP A 19 -36.47 -24.67 -4.75
CA ASP A 19 -36.99 -25.57 -3.72
C ASP A 19 -36.04 -26.76 -3.50
N SER A 20 -35.57 -26.89 -2.26
CA SER A 20 -35.59 -28.15 -1.50
C SER A 20 -35.27 -27.86 -0.02
N LEU A 21 -36.35 -27.72 0.75
CA LEU A 21 -36.53 -28.07 2.16
C LEU A 21 -36.25 -29.59 2.34
N VAL A 22 -35.91 -30.23 3.47
CA VAL A 22 -36.03 -29.98 4.92
C VAL A 22 -35.22 -31.11 5.60
N ASN A 23 -34.56 -30.84 6.74
CA ASN A 23 -34.69 -31.71 7.92
C ASN A 23 -34.15 -31.01 9.17
N ALA A 24 -34.98 -31.03 10.21
CA ALA A 24 -34.71 -30.52 11.54
C ALA A 24 -34.68 -31.70 12.52
N GLN A 25 -33.81 -31.65 13.54
CA GLN A 25 -34.16 -31.87 14.96
C GLN A 25 -32.95 -31.60 15.90
N PRO A 26 -33.18 -31.27 17.20
CA PRO A 26 -32.22 -30.65 18.13
C PRO A 26 -31.90 -31.56 19.37
N PRO A 27 -31.60 -31.06 20.59
CA PRO A 27 -30.28 -30.69 21.11
C PRO A 27 -29.85 -31.48 22.38
N SER A 28 -28.56 -31.46 22.73
CA SER A 28 -28.03 -31.71 24.08
C SER A 28 -26.60 -31.15 24.14
N GLY A 29 -26.02 -30.63 25.23
CA GLY A 29 -26.44 -30.38 26.60
C GLY A 29 -25.30 -29.60 27.30
N ARG A 30 -25.67 -28.79 28.30
CA ARG A 30 -24.78 -27.98 29.16
C ARG A 30 -23.82 -28.82 30.02
N ARG A 31 -22.63 -28.26 30.28
CA ARG A 31 -21.89 -28.06 31.57
C ARG A 31 -20.42 -27.81 31.18
N GLY A 32 -19.71 -26.76 31.57
CA GLY A 32 -19.66 -26.04 32.84
C GLY A 32 -18.26 -26.26 33.44
N MET A 33 -17.60 -25.19 33.89
CA MET A 33 -16.70 -25.11 35.07
C MET A 33 -15.42 -24.25 34.89
N ARG A 34 -15.47 -23.11 35.59
CA ARG A 34 -14.43 -22.32 36.28
C ARG A 34 -13.00 -22.87 36.38
N SER A 35 -12.03 -21.96 36.28
CA SER A 35 -10.95 -21.63 37.26
C SER A 35 -9.81 -20.95 36.45
N GLY A 36 -9.35 -19.73 36.72
CA GLY A 36 -8.83 -19.21 37.99
C GLY A 36 -7.30 -19.41 37.99
N GLY A 37 -6.52 -18.33 37.90
CA GLY A 37 -5.05 -18.41 38.00
C GLY A 37 -4.30 -17.12 37.62
N GLN A 38 -4.19 -16.21 38.59
CA GLN A 38 -3.20 -15.12 38.62
C GLN A 38 -1.78 -15.69 38.77
N GLY A 39 -0.78 -14.95 38.29
CA GLY A 39 0.64 -15.16 38.61
C GLY A 39 1.51 -14.38 37.62
N ALA A 40 1.83 -13.11 37.88
CA ALA A 40 2.88 -12.63 38.78
C ALA A 40 4.12 -12.19 37.99
N ALA A 41 4.44 -10.92 38.20
CA ALA A 41 5.62 -10.22 37.74
C ALA A 41 6.91 -10.90 38.23
N GLY A 42 7.95 -10.86 37.39
CA GLY A 42 9.31 -11.23 37.76
C GLY A 42 10.28 -10.46 36.89
N GLY A 43 10.77 -9.34 37.42
CA GLY A 43 11.74 -8.49 36.75
C GLY A 43 13.10 -9.17 36.59
N ASN A 44 13.87 -8.67 35.62
CA ASN A 44 15.32 -8.67 35.72
C ASN A 44 15.86 -7.48 34.93
N GLN A 45 16.05 -6.36 35.65
CA GLN A 45 16.98 -5.32 35.28
C GLN A 45 18.39 -5.91 35.29
N ARG A 46 19.07 -5.88 34.15
CA ARG A 46 20.53 -5.90 34.10
C ARG A 46 20.99 -4.64 33.38
N GLY A 47 21.52 -3.72 34.17
CA GLY A 47 22.34 -2.63 33.66
C GLY A 47 23.68 -3.15 33.14
N GLY A 48 24.26 -2.41 32.20
CA GLY A 48 25.64 -2.60 31.78
C GLY A 48 25.93 -2.17 30.35
N GLN A 49 26.68 -1.07 30.26
CA GLN A 49 27.49 -0.61 29.12
C GLN A 49 26.79 0.13 27.99
N ALA A 50 26.88 1.46 28.10
CA ALA A 50 26.90 2.39 26.98
C ALA A 50 28.04 1.98 26.02
N THR A 51 27.66 1.29 24.95
CA THR A 51 28.47 1.18 23.75
C THR A 51 28.13 2.37 22.87
N THR A 52 29.14 3.05 22.37
CA THR A 52 29.09 3.89 21.16
C THR A 52 28.60 3.01 20.02
N GLY A 53 27.30 2.83 19.92
CA GLY A 53 26.61 2.02 18.94
C GLY A 53 25.54 2.88 18.32
N GLY A 54 25.82 3.40 17.12
CA GLY A 54 24.76 3.85 16.23
C GLY A 54 23.69 2.76 16.13
N ARG A 55 22.43 3.16 15.92
CA ARG A 55 21.33 2.21 15.73
C ARG A 55 21.75 1.21 14.64
N PRO A 56 21.24 -0.04 14.59
CA PRO A 56 21.55 -0.99 13.52
C PRO A 56 21.32 -0.47 12.08
N ARG A 57 20.60 0.66 11.94
CA ARG A 57 20.41 1.44 10.71
C ARG A 57 21.63 2.28 10.28
N ASP A 58 22.66 2.46 11.10
CA ASP A 58 23.79 3.39 10.84
C ASP A 58 24.98 2.71 10.15
N ARG A 59 24.91 1.40 9.89
CA ARG A 59 25.92 0.71 9.06
C ARG A 59 25.67 0.99 7.59
N VAL A 60 26.67 1.55 6.91
CA VAL A 60 26.70 1.71 5.45
C VAL A 60 26.59 0.33 4.81
N ARG A 61 25.57 0.14 3.96
CA ARG A 61 25.34 -1.09 3.18
C ARG A 61 25.85 -0.91 1.75
N PRO A 62 26.15 -1.99 1.00
CA PRO A 62 26.54 -1.89 -0.40
C PRO A 62 25.58 -1.04 -1.26
N ARG A 63 24.27 -1.18 -1.02
CA ARG A 63 23.23 -0.35 -1.68
C ARG A 63 23.41 1.15 -1.41
N ASP A 64 23.88 1.54 -0.23
CA ASP A 64 24.09 2.95 0.11
C ASP A 64 25.27 3.51 -0.68
N THR A 65 26.32 2.70 -0.89
CA THR A 65 27.46 3.05 -1.77
C THR A 65 27.02 3.22 -3.22
N GLU A 66 26.24 2.28 -3.77
CA GLU A 66 25.71 2.36 -5.13
C GLU A 66 24.81 3.58 -5.32
N PHE A 67 23.92 3.85 -4.35
CA PHE A 67 23.10 5.05 -4.33
C PHE A 67 23.97 6.31 -4.33
N HIS A 68 25.03 6.33 -3.53
CA HIS A 68 25.94 7.47 -3.51
C HIS A 68 26.70 7.67 -4.81
N GLN A 69 27.09 6.59 -5.50
CA GLN A 69 27.74 6.68 -6.81
C GLN A 69 26.78 7.18 -7.89
N LYS A 70 25.50 6.79 -7.83
CA LYS A 70 24.49 7.21 -8.82
C LYS A 70 24.12 8.70 -8.72
N PHE A 71 24.18 9.30 -7.52
CA PHE A 71 23.75 10.69 -7.32
C PHE A 71 24.84 11.65 -6.84
N PRO A 72 26.03 11.78 -7.46
CA PRO A 72 27.18 12.54 -6.94
C PRO A 72 26.87 13.97 -6.46
N ILE A 73 27.61 14.46 -5.46
CA ILE A 73 27.42 15.84 -4.94
C ILE A 73 27.78 16.81 -6.07
N GLY A 74 27.02 17.88 -6.22
CA GLY A 74 27.17 18.86 -7.30
C GLY A 74 26.42 18.50 -8.60
N THR A 75 25.81 17.32 -8.69
CA THR A 75 25.00 16.91 -9.84
C THR A 75 23.62 17.55 -9.76
N GLY A 76 23.13 18.07 -10.88
CA GLY A 76 21.76 18.59 -10.99
C GLY A 76 20.74 17.52 -11.42
N LEU A 77 19.46 17.77 -11.18
CA LEU A 77 18.39 16.93 -11.72
C LEU A 77 18.21 17.17 -13.23
N PRO A 78 17.87 16.13 -14.02
CA PRO A 78 17.46 16.29 -15.41
C PRO A 78 16.32 17.30 -15.58
N ALA A 79 16.39 18.10 -16.64
CA ALA A 79 15.46 19.23 -16.85
C ALA A 79 14.04 18.80 -17.26
N ASP A 80 13.88 17.57 -17.73
CA ASP A 80 12.63 16.97 -18.18
C ASP A 80 11.82 16.32 -17.05
N LEU A 81 12.40 16.18 -15.84
CA LEU A 81 11.67 15.68 -14.68
C LEU A 81 10.63 16.69 -14.22
N ASN A 82 9.41 16.18 -14.01
CA ASN A 82 8.29 16.98 -13.53
C ASN A 82 7.78 16.48 -12.18
N VAL A 83 7.12 17.38 -11.45
CA VAL A 83 6.46 17.09 -10.19
C VAL A 83 5.18 17.91 -10.11
N TYR A 84 4.19 17.42 -9.35
CA TYR A 84 3.10 18.27 -8.92
C TYR A 84 3.51 19.02 -7.65
N ASN A 85 3.47 20.34 -7.70
CA ASN A 85 3.79 21.21 -6.57
C ASN A 85 2.69 21.16 -5.48
N VAL A 86 2.84 21.98 -4.44
CA VAL A 86 1.89 22.05 -3.31
C VAL A 86 0.50 22.52 -3.72
N ASP A 87 0.40 23.26 -4.83
CA ASP A 87 -0.82 23.76 -5.44
C ASP A 87 -1.41 22.79 -6.48
N ARG A 88 -0.81 21.60 -6.62
CA ARG A 88 -1.18 20.54 -7.57
C ARG A 88 -1.01 20.94 -9.04
N GLU A 89 -0.12 21.88 -9.32
CA GLU A 89 0.29 22.22 -10.67
C GLU A 89 1.48 21.37 -11.09
N ARG A 90 1.43 20.81 -12.31
CA ARG A 90 2.56 20.07 -12.87
C ARG A 90 3.62 21.06 -13.32
N VAL A 91 4.78 21.02 -12.69
CA VAL A 91 5.91 21.93 -12.93
C VAL A 91 7.21 21.15 -13.14
N PRO A 92 8.19 21.71 -13.85
CA PRO A 92 9.55 21.15 -13.87
C PRO A 92 10.11 21.09 -12.44
N VAL A 93 10.72 19.97 -12.05
CA VAL A 93 11.20 19.79 -10.67
C VAL A 93 12.16 20.91 -10.24
N ASN A 94 13.02 21.36 -11.17
CA ASN A 94 13.98 22.44 -10.89
C ASN A 94 13.34 23.77 -10.54
N SER A 95 12.06 24.00 -10.88
CA SER A 95 11.41 25.27 -10.57
C SER A 95 11.11 25.46 -9.09
N ILE A 96 11.11 24.39 -8.29
CA ILE A 96 10.76 24.43 -6.85
C ILE A 96 11.93 24.87 -5.96
N PHE A 97 13.16 24.92 -6.50
CA PHE A 97 14.37 25.29 -5.76
C PHE A 97 14.48 26.81 -5.61
N LYS A 98 13.64 27.39 -4.73
CA LYS A 98 13.55 28.85 -4.53
C LYS A 98 14.39 29.35 -3.37
N SER A 99 14.36 28.63 -2.25
CA SER A 99 15.15 28.94 -1.05
C SER A 99 16.64 28.63 -1.23
N LYS A 100 17.47 29.03 -0.25
CA LYS A 100 18.93 28.78 -0.29
C LYS A 100 19.22 27.28 -0.45
N TYR A 101 18.45 26.46 0.26
CA TYR A 101 18.43 25.02 0.10
C TYR A 101 16.99 24.50 0.07
N THR A 102 16.79 23.37 -0.60
CA THR A 102 15.52 22.64 -0.63
C THR A 102 15.76 21.19 -0.26
N VAL A 103 15.08 20.73 0.79
CA VAL A 103 15.08 19.34 1.23
C VAL A 103 13.92 18.60 0.58
N ILE A 104 14.20 17.46 -0.02
CA ILE A 104 13.18 16.53 -0.52
C ILE A 104 13.40 15.17 0.12
N VAL A 105 12.35 14.62 0.75
CA VAL A 105 12.35 13.27 1.29
C VAL A 105 11.22 12.46 0.65
N GLY A 106 11.56 11.35 0.00
CA GLY A 106 10.58 10.42 -0.57
C GLY A 106 9.68 9.82 0.51
N GLY A 107 8.43 9.52 0.16
CA GLY A 107 7.51 8.88 1.09
C GLY A 107 6.27 8.33 0.42
N CYS A 108 5.64 7.38 1.10
CA CYS A 108 4.30 6.90 0.79
C CYS A 108 3.63 6.32 2.04
N LEU A 109 2.30 6.15 2.01
CA LEU A 109 1.52 5.65 3.14
C LEU A 109 1.89 4.23 3.58
N THR A 110 2.52 3.45 2.70
CA THR A 110 2.74 2.02 2.92
C THR A 110 4.17 1.65 3.25
N CYS A 111 5.11 2.58 3.17
CA CYS A 111 6.51 2.35 3.51
C CYS A 111 6.73 2.44 5.04
N PRO A 112 7.09 1.34 5.73
CA PRO A 112 7.37 1.39 7.15
C PRO A 112 8.56 2.30 7.49
N GLU A 113 9.58 2.35 6.62
CA GLU A 113 10.78 3.16 6.87
C GLU A 113 10.45 4.66 6.81
N PHE A 114 9.63 5.09 5.85
CA PHE A 114 9.07 6.45 5.84
C PHE A 114 8.25 6.73 7.10
N ARG A 115 7.27 5.87 7.42
CA ARG A 115 6.40 6.05 8.60
C ARG A 115 7.16 6.10 9.94
N ASN A 116 8.31 5.45 10.01
CA ASN A 116 9.17 5.49 11.20
C ASN A 116 10.07 6.72 11.25
N SER A 117 10.43 7.32 10.11
CA SER A 117 11.40 8.42 10.02
C SER A 117 10.76 9.80 9.87
N TYR A 118 9.53 9.90 9.35
CA TYR A 118 8.88 11.19 9.11
C TYR A 118 8.83 12.12 10.34
N PRO A 119 8.64 11.66 11.60
CA PRO A 119 8.64 12.56 12.74
C PRO A 119 10.02 13.16 13.00
N GLU A 120 11.10 12.40 12.74
CA GLU A 120 12.46 12.92 12.85
C GLU A 120 12.72 14.00 11.79
N ILE A 121 12.18 13.84 10.57
CA ILE A 121 12.30 14.84 9.50
C ILE A 121 11.49 16.11 9.81
N GLU A 122 10.28 15.96 10.33
CA GLU A 122 9.46 17.09 10.83
C GLU A 122 10.18 17.88 11.93
N ALA A 123 10.87 17.20 12.84
CA ALA A 123 11.65 17.84 13.88
C ALA A 123 12.81 18.67 13.31
N VAL A 124 13.51 18.11 12.31
CA VAL A 124 14.55 18.85 11.58
C VAL A 124 13.95 20.06 10.85
N ALA A 125 12.83 19.92 10.15
CA ALA A 125 12.19 21.06 9.48
C ALA A 125 11.85 22.19 10.46
N ARG A 126 11.38 21.86 11.67
CA ARG A 126 11.09 22.86 12.71
C ARG A 126 12.33 23.65 13.13
N ASP A 127 13.48 23.00 13.22
CA ASP A 127 14.72 23.62 13.67
C ASP A 127 15.37 24.55 12.63
N PHE A 128 15.06 24.32 11.35
CA PHE A 128 15.63 25.08 10.23
C PHE A 128 14.63 26.00 9.52
N LYS A 129 13.39 26.11 10.00
CA LYS A 129 12.30 26.88 9.35
C LYS A 129 12.67 28.34 9.03
N ASP A 130 13.44 28.99 9.90
CA ASP A 130 13.80 30.43 9.77
C ASP A 130 15.17 30.63 9.10
N ARG A 131 15.73 29.59 8.47
CA ARG A 131 17.10 29.59 7.91
C ARG A 131 17.13 29.52 6.38
N ASN A 132 16.04 29.92 5.72
CA ASN A 132 15.89 29.92 4.28
C ASN A 132 16.14 28.52 3.67
N VAL A 133 15.51 27.50 4.27
CA VAL A 133 15.52 26.12 3.81
C VAL A 133 14.08 25.66 3.62
N ASP A 134 13.72 25.29 2.40
CA ASP A 134 12.40 24.69 2.13
C ASP A 134 12.45 23.20 2.39
N PHE A 135 11.36 22.64 2.91
CA PHE A 135 11.21 21.21 3.13
C PHE A 135 10.00 20.70 2.37
N TYR A 136 10.16 19.54 1.71
CA TYR A 136 9.07 18.83 1.06
C TYR A 136 9.16 17.33 1.31
N PHE A 137 8.02 16.71 1.55
CA PHE A 137 7.85 15.28 1.30
C PHE A 137 7.47 15.06 -0.16
N LEU A 138 8.02 14.04 -0.82
CA LEU A 138 7.65 13.65 -2.18
C LEU A 138 6.79 12.38 -2.11
N TYR A 139 5.49 12.51 -2.37
CA TYR A 139 4.58 11.37 -2.42
C TYR A 139 4.79 10.59 -3.71
N GLN A 140 5.24 9.34 -3.59
CA GLN A 140 5.52 8.44 -4.70
C GLN A 140 4.51 7.29 -4.73
N SER A 141 4.53 6.47 -5.80
CA SER A 141 3.74 5.24 -5.81
C SER A 141 4.08 4.34 -4.62
N LEU A 142 3.08 3.61 -4.12
CA LEU A 142 3.17 2.84 -2.88
C LEU A 142 4.29 1.79 -2.97
N THR A 143 5.15 1.72 -1.96
CA THR A 143 6.24 0.74 -1.92
C THR A 143 5.73 -0.65 -1.55
N HIS A 144 4.77 -0.70 -0.63
CA HIS A 144 4.19 -1.93 -0.12
C HIS A 144 2.67 -1.83 -0.17
N PRO A 145 2.07 -1.80 -1.38
CA PRO A 145 0.61 -1.81 -1.48
C PRO A 145 0.02 -2.96 -0.64
N GLU A 146 -1.24 -2.79 -0.26
CA GLU A 146 -2.00 -3.62 0.68
C GLU A 146 -1.67 -3.43 2.16
N ASN A 147 -0.50 -2.88 2.50
CA ASN A 147 -0.23 -2.50 3.88
C ASN A 147 -1.25 -1.45 4.34
N TRP A 148 -1.88 -1.71 5.49
CA TRP A 148 -2.96 -0.88 6.05
C TRP A 148 -4.14 -0.65 5.09
N GLY A 149 -4.31 -1.50 4.07
CA GLY A 149 -5.43 -1.46 3.12
C GLY A 149 -5.21 -0.57 1.89
N PHE A 150 -4.16 0.25 1.85
CA PHE A 150 -3.92 1.15 0.71
C PHE A 150 -3.48 0.39 -0.54
N VAL A 151 -4.08 0.69 -1.68
CA VAL A 151 -3.70 0.15 -3.00
C VAL A 151 -3.20 1.28 -3.88
N GLN A 152 -2.45 0.97 -4.93
CA GLN A 152 -1.92 1.98 -5.84
C GLN A 152 -3.01 2.94 -6.33
N PRO A 153 -2.73 4.24 -6.47
CA PRO A 153 -3.64 5.15 -7.14
C PRO A 153 -3.75 4.76 -8.62
N SER A 154 -4.95 4.87 -9.18
CA SER A 154 -5.20 4.59 -10.60
C SER A 154 -5.29 5.87 -11.45
N SER A 155 -5.22 7.03 -10.80
CA SER A 155 -5.23 8.36 -11.42
C SER A 155 -4.47 9.37 -10.55
N ILE A 156 -4.20 10.55 -11.08
CA ILE A 156 -3.55 11.60 -10.29
C ILE A 156 -4.48 12.12 -9.17
N GLU A 157 -5.79 12.14 -9.40
CA GLU A 157 -6.79 12.51 -8.39
C GLU A 157 -6.79 11.52 -7.22
N ASP A 158 -6.69 10.20 -7.49
CA ASP A 158 -6.51 9.19 -6.44
C ASP A 158 -5.25 9.44 -5.64
N ARG A 159 -4.14 9.78 -6.31
CA ARG A 159 -2.86 10.05 -5.66
C ARG A 159 -2.94 11.29 -4.79
N PHE A 160 -3.56 12.36 -5.26
CA PHE A 160 -3.83 13.54 -4.44
C PHE A 160 -4.74 13.23 -3.26
N ALA A 161 -5.78 12.41 -3.43
CA ALA A 161 -6.63 11.99 -2.34
C ALA A 161 -5.84 11.19 -1.28
N GLN A 162 -4.90 10.34 -1.71
CA GLN A 162 -3.96 9.66 -0.81
C GLN A 162 -2.98 10.61 -0.13
N VAL A 163 -2.49 11.65 -0.81
CA VAL A 163 -1.64 12.70 -0.21
C VAL A 163 -2.39 13.43 0.90
N GLU A 164 -3.62 13.87 0.64
CA GLU A 164 -4.42 14.56 1.65
C GLU A 164 -4.77 13.63 2.84
N HIS A 165 -5.08 12.37 2.55
CA HIS A 165 -5.26 11.37 3.60
C HIS A 165 -3.97 11.16 4.40
N ALA A 166 -2.79 11.17 3.76
CA ALA A 166 -1.52 11.07 4.45
C ALA A 166 -1.25 12.28 5.36
N LYS A 167 -1.55 13.50 4.89
CA LYS A 167 -1.44 14.71 5.72
C LYS A 167 -2.27 14.61 6.99
N GLU A 168 -3.52 14.15 6.89
CA GLU A 168 -4.41 14.02 8.04
C GLU A 168 -4.00 12.87 8.97
N LEU A 169 -3.68 11.72 8.38
CA LEU A 169 -3.31 10.53 9.14
C LEU A 169 -1.99 10.73 9.88
N LEU A 170 -1.00 11.29 9.23
CA LEU A 170 0.35 11.49 9.77
C LEU A 170 0.51 12.85 10.48
N GLN A 171 -0.45 13.75 10.34
CA GLN A 171 -0.43 15.12 10.90
C GLN A 171 0.82 15.92 10.49
N THR A 172 1.31 15.71 9.26
CA THR A 172 2.52 16.35 8.74
C THR A 172 2.31 17.85 8.55
N GLN A 173 3.33 18.64 8.91
CA GLN A 173 3.39 20.08 8.65
C GLN A 173 4.27 20.40 7.44
N ILE A 174 5.26 19.54 7.14
CA ILE A 174 6.02 19.64 5.89
C ILE A 174 5.06 19.46 4.71
N PRO A 175 5.06 20.38 3.73
CA PRO A 175 4.21 20.26 2.56
C PRO A 175 4.60 19.08 1.67
N TRP A 176 3.61 18.55 0.94
CA TRP A 176 3.80 17.41 0.05
C TRP A 176 3.86 17.85 -1.42
N LEU A 177 4.91 17.43 -2.11
CA LEU A 177 4.97 17.29 -3.55
C LEU A 177 4.39 15.93 -3.95
N THR A 178 3.94 15.81 -5.19
CA THR A 178 3.39 14.55 -5.71
C THR A 178 4.08 14.15 -7.00
N ASP A 179 4.65 12.94 -7.04
CA ASP A 179 5.24 12.36 -8.25
C ASP A 179 4.14 12.17 -9.31
N PRO A 180 4.36 12.41 -10.61
CA PRO A 180 3.36 12.14 -11.64
C PRO A 180 3.06 10.64 -11.79
N MET A 181 1.97 10.30 -12.49
CA MET A 181 1.48 8.90 -12.58
C MET A 181 2.46 7.92 -13.25
N ASP A 182 3.35 8.42 -14.10
CA ASP A 182 4.46 7.67 -14.72
C ASP A 182 5.68 7.50 -13.79
N ASN A 183 5.60 8.00 -12.56
CA ASN A 183 6.57 7.78 -11.47
C ASN A 183 8.01 8.18 -11.82
N GLN A 184 8.18 9.24 -12.62
CA GLN A 184 9.48 9.70 -13.10
C GLN A 184 10.49 9.91 -11.97
N LEU A 185 10.11 10.55 -10.87
CA LEU A 185 11.04 10.83 -9.77
C LEU A 185 11.36 9.55 -8.98
N LYS A 186 10.37 8.69 -8.71
CA LYS A 186 10.61 7.39 -8.06
C LYS A 186 11.58 6.54 -8.88
N THR A 187 11.40 6.49 -10.20
CA THR A 187 12.29 5.74 -11.11
C THR A 187 13.68 6.38 -11.16
N TYR A 188 13.77 7.70 -11.29
CA TYR A 188 15.05 8.42 -11.28
C TYR A 188 15.83 8.15 -9.98
N PHE A 189 15.15 8.20 -8.83
CA PHE A 189 15.68 7.87 -7.50
C PHE A 189 15.76 6.35 -7.22
N VAL A 190 15.91 5.50 -8.25
CA VAL A 190 16.14 4.04 -8.14
C VAL A 190 15.15 3.30 -7.25
N LEU A 191 13.88 3.71 -7.31
CA LEU A 191 12.79 3.10 -6.56
C LEU A 191 13.01 3.12 -5.04
N THR A 192 13.90 3.98 -4.53
CA THR A 192 14.13 4.15 -3.10
C THR A 192 12.92 4.85 -2.48
N PRO A 193 12.24 4.21 -1.52
CA PRO A 193 10.91 4.66 -1.11
C PRO A 193 10.92 5.87 -0.18
N ASN A 194 12.06 6.14 0.46
CA ASN A 194 12.24 7.25 1.38
C ASN A 194 13.65 7.84 1.32
N SER A 195 14.25 7.91 0.14
CA SER A 195 15.53 8.61 -0.02
C SER A 195 15.40 10.10 0.33
N GLN A 196 16.51 10.69 0.75
CA GLN A 196 16.59 12.04 1.26
C GLN A 196 17.63 12.82 0.46
N PHE A 197 17.30 14.03 0.05
CA PHE A 197 18.18 14.92 -0.70
C PHE A 197 18.10 16.35 -0.17
N VAL A 198 19.20 17.07 -0.24
CA VAL A 198 19.24 18.53 -0.13
C VAL A 198 19.81 19.08 -1.43
N PHE A 199 19.09 20.02 -2.03
CA PHE A 199 19.49 20.73 -3.23
C PHE A 199 19.83 22.17 -2.91
N ASP A 200 20.80 22.75 -3.61
CA ASP A 200 20.99 24.20 -3.63
C ASP A 200 19.98 24.89 -4.56
N GLN A 201 19.98 26.23 -4.57
CA GLN A 201 19.08 27.04 -5.41
C GLN A 201 19.27 26.81 -6.93
N SER A 202 20.41 26.25 -7.35
CA SER A 202 20.65 25.88 -8.76
C SER A 202 20.18 24.46 -9.10
N GLY A 203 19.61 23.75 -8.11
CA GLY A 203 19.13 22.38 -8.24
C GLY A 203 20.22 21.33 -8.16
N LYS A 204 21.41 21.67 -7.63
CA LYS A 204 22.50 20.71 -7.45
C LYS A 204 22.41 20.02 -6.09
N ILE A 205 22.67 18.72 -6.07
CA ILE A 205 22.69 17.92 -4.85
C ILE A 205 23.85 18.36 -3.96
N VAL A 206 23.56 18.84 -2.74
CA VAL A 206 24.56 19.18 -1.71
C VAL A 206 24.57 18.21 -0.53
N HIS A 207 23.53 17.39 -0.42
CA HIS A 207 23.48 16.23 0.48
C HIS A 207 22.54 15.17 -0.07
N ARG A 208 22.81 13.90 0.24
CA ARG A 208 21.96 12.77 -0.10
C ARG A 208 22.11 11.63 0.89
N ASP A 209 21.05 10.87 1.06
CA ASP A 209 21.04 9.58 1.74
C ASP A 209 20.02 8.64 1.07
N SER A 210 20.36 7.35 1.02
CA SER A 210 19.48 6.29 0.49
C SER A 210 18.26 6.03 1.39
N TRP A 211 18.29 6.52 2.63
CA TRP A 211 17.24 6.40 3.64
C TRP A 211 17.08 7.71 4.40
N GLY A 212 15.84 8.19 4.56
CA GLY A 212 15.53 9.36 5.35
C GLY A 212 15.89 9.15 6.82
N ARG A 213 16.76 10.03 7.34
CA ARG A 213 17.28 9.99 8.71
C ARG A 213 17.42 11.42 9.23
N GLY A 214 16.70 11.75 10.30
CA GLY A 214 16.73 13.11 10.85
C GLY A 214 18.12 13.51 11.35
N SER A 215 18.90 12.58 11.91
CA SER A 215 20.26 12.86 12.40
C SER A 215 21.21 13.32 11.30
N SER A 216 21.30 12.55 10.21
CA SER A 216 22.16 12.86 9.06
C SER A 216 21.72 14.14 8.34
N LEU A 217 20.40 14.33 8.19
CA LEU A 217 19.84 15.55 7.61
C LEU A 217 20.23 16.78 8.42
N ARG A 218 20.08 16.69 9.74
CA ARG A 218 20.41 17.76 10.68
C ARG A 218 21.87 18.12 10.62
N GLU A 219 22.78 17.14 10.74
CA GLU A 219 24.22 17.37 10.66
C GLU A 219 24.62 18.07 9.36
N SER A 220 24.02 17.66 8.24
CA SER A 220 24.25 18.31 6.96
C SER A 220 23.77 19.75 6.96
N LEU A 221 22.56 20.04 7.46
CA LEU A 221 22.02 21.39 7.49
C LEU A 221 22.76 22.30 8.48
N GLU A 222 23.21 21.77 9.63
CA GLU A 222 24.08 22.50 10.55
C GLU A 222 25.37 22.97 9.87
N THR A 223 25.94 22.15 8.98
CA THR A 223 27.11 22.52 8.18
C THR A 223 26.78 23.58 7.13
N LEU A 224 25.61 23.51 6.50
CA LEU A 224 25.21 24.37 5.38
C LEU A 224 24.65 25.75 5.80
N VAL A 225 23.93 25.81 6.93
CA VAL A 225 23.22 27.01 7.42
C VAL A 225 23.42 27.28 8.91
N GLY A 226 24.37 26.61 9.55
CA GLY A 226 24.72 26.80 10.96
C GLY A 226 23.77 26.08 11.92
N LYS A 227 24.22 25.93 13.17
CA LYS A 227 23.48 25.22 14.21
C LYS A 227 22.25 26.01 14.71
N PRO A 228 21.07 25.39 14.84
CA PRO A 228 19.94 25.92 15.59
C PRO A 228 20.30 26.17 17.06
N GLU A 229 19.66 27.17 17.67
CA GLU A 229 19.87 27.47 19.10
C GLU A 229 19.21 26.41 19.99
N THR A 230 18.05 25.91 19.56
CA THR A 230 17.29 24.84 20.20
C THR A 230 17.05 23.73 19.20
N LEU A 231 17.00 22.49 19.70
CA LEU A 231 16.72 21.31 18.90
C LEU A 231 15.36 20.74 19.30
N THR A 232 14.50 20.57 18.30
CA THR A 232 13.22 19.88 18.43
C THR A 232 13.45 18.37 18.44
N THR A 233 12.84 17.67 19.39
CA THR A 233 12.79 16.21 19.48
C THR A 233 11.50 15.67 18.84
N VAL A 234 11.45 14.36 18.58
CA VAL A 234 10.22 13.74 18.05
C VAL A 234 9.09 13.85 19.07
N GLU A 235 9.42 13.72 20.36
CA GLU A 235 8.50 13.81 21.48
C GLU A 235 7.85 15.20 21.57
N ASP A 236 8.57 16.27 21.23
CA ASP A 236 8.04 17.65 21.21
C ASP A 236 6.93 17.85 20.16
N LEU A 237 6.88 16.99 19.14
CA LEU A 237 5.90 17.11 18.06
C LEU A 237 4.59 16.39 18.34
N ASN A 238 4.61 15.38 19.22
CA ASN A 238 3.47 14.51 19.53
C ASN A 238 2.76 13.97 18.26
N LEU A 239 3.55 13.56 17.26
CA LEU A 239 3.02 13.07 15.99
C LEU A 239 2.56 11.60 16.09
N PRO A 240 1.56 11.17 15.29
CA PRO A 240 1.06 9.81 15.31
C PRO A 240 2.13 8.73 15.02
N HIS A 241 2.18 7.68 15.84
CA HIS A 241 3.01 6.51 15.59
C HIS A 241 2.16 5.33 15.11
N PHE A 242 2.62 4.62 14.09
CA PHE A 242 1.88 3.52 13.48
C PHE A 242 2.66 2.21 13.62
N GLU A 243 2.18 1.34 14.50
CA GLU A 243 2.73 0.00 14.61
C GLU A 243 2.35 -0.85 13.40
N ARG A 244 3.22 -1.83 13.11
CA ARG A 244 2.92 -2.86 12.12
C ARG A 244 1.87 -3.81 12.70
N HIS A 245 0.60 -3.56 12.42
CA HIS A 245 -0.46 -4.52 12.72
C HIS A 245 -0.48 -5.63 11.67
N LEU A 246 0.06 -6.80 12.03
CA LEU A 246 -0.21 -8.04 11.31
C LEU A 246 -1.44 -8.68 11.95
N LYS A 247 -2.56 -8.75 11.21
CA LYS A 247 -3.69 -9.57 11.63
C LYS A 247 -3.24 -11.02 11.72
N SER A 248 -3.55 -11.67 12.84
CA SER A 248 -3.29 -13.10 12.98
C SER A 248 -4.19 -13.88 12.01
N SER A 249 -3.77 -15.08 11.62
CA SER A 249 -4.56 -15.91 10.71
C SER A 249 -5.94 -16.25 11.27
N SER A 250 -6.07 -16.36 12.60
CA SER A 250 -7.33 -16.58 13.31
C SER A 250 -8.31 -15.39 13.26
N GLU A 251 -7.84 -14.19 12.95
CA GLU A 251 -8.66 -12.98 12.83
C GLU A 251 -9.08 -12.69 11.38
N MET A 252 -8.54 -13.43 10.41
CA MET A 252 -8.89 -13.26 9.00
C MET A 252 -10.25 -13.90 8.71
N LEU A 253 -11.15 -13.11 8.12
CA LEU A 253 -12.47 -13.58 7.69
C LEU A 253 -12.43 -14.35 6.37
N VAL A 254 -11.39 -14.10 5.57
CA VAL A 254 -11.19 -14.68 4.24
C VAL A 254 -9.79 -15.29 4.20
N GLU A 255 -9.68 -16.52 3.70
CA GLU A 255 -8.39 -17.14 3.43
C GLU A 255 -7.71 -16.44 2.25
N ARG A 256 -6.41 -16.17 2.39
CA ARG A 256 -5.63 -15.50 1.34
C ARG A 256 -5.28 -16.48 0.23
N VAL A 257 -5.50 -16.07 -1.01
CA VAL A 257 -5.07 -16.84 -2.18
C VAL A 257 -3.54 -16.87 -2.19
N ARG A 258 -2.99 -18.07 -2.34
CA ARG A 258 -1.54 -18.28 -2.46
C ARG A 258 -1.16 -18.30 -3.94
N VAL A 259 -0.12 -17.55 -4.28
CA VAL A 259 0.53 -17.60 -5.59
C VAL A 259 1.83 -18.35 -5.39
N GLU A 260 2.09 -19.34 -6.24
CA GLU A 260 3.37 -20.06 -6.24
C GLU A 260 4.44 -19.21 -6.94
N GLY A 261 5.66 -19.18 -6.39
CA GLY A 261 6.72 -18.35 -6.96
C GLY A 261 6.45 -16.85 -6.86
N LYS A 262 7.17 -16.06 -7.67
CA LYS A 262 7.09 -14.59 -7.66
C LYS A 262 5.82 -14.13 -8.37
N ALA A 263 4.99 -13.36 -7.66
CA ALA A 263 3.87 -12.64 -8.26
C ALA A 263 4.35 -11.31 -8.84
N VAL A 264 4.26 -11.15 -10.15
CA VAL A 264 4.65 -9.97 -10.92
C VAL A 264 3.46 -9.02 -11.02
N PRO A 265 3.53 -7.78 -10.50
CA PRO A 265 2.42 -6.84 -10.60
C PRO A 265 2.21 -6.41 -12.05
N LEU A 266 0.96 -6.41 -12.50
CA LEU A 266 0.60 -5.98 -13.86
C LEU A 266 0.14 -4.53 -13.87
N ARG A 267 0.37 -3.85 -14.99
CA ARG A 267 -0.22 -2.53 -15.24
C ARG A 267 -1.74 -2.63 -15.29
N VAL A 268 -2.40 -1.70 -14.61
CA VAL A 268 -3.86 -1.65 -14.47
C VAL A 268 -4.36 -0.22 -14.48
N GLU A 269 -5.48 0.00 -15.15
CA GLU A 269 -6.21 1.26 -15.16
C GLU A 269 -7.66 1.00 -14.76
N SER A 270 -8.22 1.90 -13.96
CA SER A 270 -9.65 1.91 -13.67
C SER A 270 -10.40 2.57 -14.83
N GLY A 271 -11.44 1.93 -15.35
CA GLY A 271 -12.28 2.49 -16.40
C GLY A 271 -13.12 3.68 -15.91
N GLY A 272 -13.54 4.53 -16.85
CA GLY A 272 -14.36 5.74 -16.63
C GLY A 272 -13.57 6.92 -16.03
N GLU A 273 -14.22 8.08 -15.89
CA GLU A 273 -13.57 9.29 -15.35
C GLU A 273 -13.35 9.20 -13.83
N SER A 274 -12.22 9.76 -13.38
CA SER A 274 -11.91 9.93 -11.96
C SER A 274 -12.76 11.03 -11.34
N GLY A 275 -13.22 10.79 -10.11
CA GLY A 275 -13.85 11.84 -9.31
C GLY A 275 -12.84 12.92 -8.92
N SER A 276 -13.32 14.13 -8.62
CA SER A 276 -12.49 15.16 -8.01
C SER A 276 -11.93 14.70 -6.66
N VAL A 277 -10.80 15.28 -6.22
CA VAL A 277 -10.21 14.94 -4.90
C VAL A 277 -11.23 15.12 -3.77
N ALA A 278 -12.07 16.16 -3.81
CA ALA A 278 -13.12 16.37 -2.81
C ALA A 278 -14.19 15.26 -2.83
N ALA A 279 -14.57 14.78 -4.01
CA ALA A 279 -15.49 13.66 -4.17
C ALA A 279 -14.91 12.33 -3.66
N LEU A 280 -13.65 12.04 -3.98
CA LEU A 280 -12.96 10.84 -3.54
C LEU A 280 -12.84 10.78 -2.01
N ARG A 281 -12.63 11.94 -1.37
CA ARG A 281 -12.50 12.05 0.09
C ARG A 281 -13.83 12.22 0.83
N SER A 282 -14.94 12.32 0.10
CA SER A 282 -16.25 12.43 0.72
C SER A 282 -16.70 11.08 1.27
N ASN A 283 -17.26 11.10 2.48
CA ASN A 283 -17.94 9.94 3.04
C ASN A 283 -19.35 9.73 2.44
N ASP A 284 -19.85 10.67 1.65
CA ASP A 284 -21.11 10.51 0.93
C ASP A 284 -20.93 9.64 -0.32
N PHE A 285 -21.98 8.93 -0.72
CA PHE A 285 -21.92 8.12 -1.92
C PHE A 285 -21.76 8.98 -3.18
N ASN A 286 -20.80 8.62 -4.01
CA ASN A 286 -20.61 9.17 -5.34
C ASN A 286 -20.43 8.03 -6.35
N GLN A 287 -21.27 8.02 -7.38
CA GLN A 287 -21.25 7.01 -8.43
C GLN A 287 -19.95 7.02 -9.24
N SER A 288 -19.26 8.16 -9.34
CA SER A 288 -17.96 8.25 -10.02
C SER A 288 -16.79 7.76 -9.17
N ASN A 289 -16.99 7.43 -7.89
CA ASN A 289 -15.91 6.91 -7.05
C ASN A 289 -15.66 5.42 -7.34
N ARG A 290 -14.40 5.03 -7.32
CA ARG A 290 -13.93 3.66 -7.56
C ARG A 290 -13.63 2.99 -6.21
N TYR A 291 -14.69 2.64 -5.46
CA TYR A 291 -14.54 2.18 -4.06
C TYR A 291 -13.67 0.93 -3.93
N ALA A 292 -13.74 0.01 -4.89
CA ALA A 292 -12.80 -1.09 -4.98
C ALA A 292 -11.63 -0.77 -5.92
N LYS A 293 -10.41 -1.09 -5.50
CA LYS A 293 -9.21 -1.06 -6.34
C LYS A 293 -8.75 -2.48 -6.64
N LEU A 294 -8.29 -2.70 -7.87
CA LEU A 294 -7.74 -3.96 -8.34
C LEU A 294 -6.20 -3.92 -8.25
N ARG A 295 -5.61 -4.95 -7.68
CA ARG A 295 -4.20 -5.30 -7.86
C ARG A 295 -4.12 -6.62 -8.65
N PRO A 296 -3.84 -6.58 -9.96
CA PRO A 296 -3.57 -7.78 -10.73
C PRO A 296 -2.10 -8.16 -10.61
N GLU A 297 -1.83 -9.45 -10.43
CA GLU A 297 -0.48 -10.00 -10.44
C GLU A 297 -0.45 -11.27 -11.27
N ALA A 298 0.59 -11.48 -12.07
CA ALA A 298 0.80 -12.68 -12.87
C ALA A 298 1.90 -13.55 -12.25
N ASP A 299 1.82 -14.86 -12.47
CA ASP A 299 3.00 -15.70 -12.29
C ASP A 299 4.00 -15.47 -13.44
N GLN A 300 5.21 -15.98 -13.24
CA GLN A 300 6.30 -15.82 -14.22
C GLN A 300 5.96 -16.46 -15.57
N GLN A 301 5.24 -17.59 -15.57
CA GLN A 301 4.88 -18.31 -16.79
C GLN A 301 3.93 -17.50 -17.68
N LEU A 302 2.95 -16.83 -17.07
CA LEU A 302 2.01 -15.97 -17.76
C LEU A 302 2.73 -14.78 -18.41
N ILE A 303 3.67 -14.15 -17.71
CA ILE A 303 4.48 -13.05 -18.25
C ILE A 303 5.31 -13.51 -19.47
N GLU A 304 5.93 -14.68 -19.39
CA GLU A 304 6.87 -15.16 -20.41
C GLU A 304 6.18 -15.75 -21.65
N THR A 305 5.00 -16.34 -21.49
CA THR A 305 4.39 -17.18 -22.52
C THR A 305 2.96 -16.78 -22.92
N GLY A 306 2.36 -15.82 -22.21
CA GLY A 306 0.93 -15.54 -22.35
C GLY A 306 0.01 -16.62 -21.76
N SER A 307 0.58 -17.62 -21.07
CA SER A 307 -0.15 -18.71 -20.43
C SER A 307 0.36 -19.01 -19.02
N GLY A 308 -0.54 -19.03 -18.03
CA GLY A 308 -0.17 -19.23 -16.62
C GLY A 308 -1.28 -18.79 -15.68
N LYS A 309 -0.92 -18.39 -14.46
CA LYS A 309 -1.86 -17.91 -13.44
C LYS A 309 -1.93 -16.39 -13.38
N LEU A 310 -3.15 -15.87 -13.34
CA LEU A 310 -3.46 -14.49 -13.03
C LEU A 310 -4.15 -14.42 -11.66
N TYR A 311 -3.56 -13.67 -10.75
CA TYR A 311 -4.12 -13.31 -9.46
C TYR A 311 -4.86 -11.97 -9.57
N LEU A 312 -6.09 -11.92 -9.07
CA LEU A 312 -6.91 -10.71 -8.96
C LEU A 312 -7.19 -10.42 -7.50
N GLY A 313 -6.65 -9.32 -6.96
CA GLY A 313 -6.95 -8.85 -5.61
C GLY A 313 -7.77 -7.56 -5.61
N PHE A 314 -9.03 -7.62 -5.18
CA PHE A 314 -9.89 -6.45 -5.00
C PHE A 314 -9.92 -6.00 -3.54
N ARG A 315 -9.75 -4.70 -3.30
CA ARG A 315 -9.66 -4.10 -1.96
C ARG A 315 -10.42 -2.79 -1.90
N GLN A 316 -11.06 -2.51 -0.77
CA GLN A 316 -11.58 -1.17 -0.49
C GLN A 316 -10.40 -0.28 -0.08
N ASP A 317 -10.21 0.86 -0.75
CA ASP A 317 -9.18 1.82 -0.34
C ASP A 317 -9.66 2.62 0.88
N PRO A 318 -8.88 2.68 1.98
CA PRO A 318 -9.24 3.46 3.17
C PRO A 318 -9.58 4.92 2.89
N VAL A 319 -9.03 5.52 1.83
CA VAL A 319 -9.33 6.91 1.42
C VAL A 319 -10.82 7.12 1.10
N LEU A 320 -11.51 6.08 0.62
CA LEU A 320 -12.88 6.17 0.11
C LEU A 320 -13.94 5.82 1.17
N GLY A 321 -13.52 5.40 2.37
CA GLY A 321 -14.40 5.20 3.52
C GLY A 321 -15.51 4.15 3.35
N ALA A 322 -15.43 3.28 2.33
CA ALA A 322 -16.41 2.23 2.08
C ALA A 322 -15.93 0.87 2.58
N SER A 323 -16.90 0.00 2.87
CA SER A 323 -16.70 -1.40 3.23
C SER A 323 -17.54 -2.33 2.34
N TRP A 324 -17.17 -3.61 2.33
CA TRP A 324 -17.98 -4.65 1.70
C TRP A 324 -19.26 -4.88 2.50
N ASN A 325 -20.39 -5.05 1.82
CA ASN A 325 -21.61 -5.58 2.45
C ASN A 325 -21.75 -7.07 2.16
N ASN A 326 -21.63 -7.91 3.19
CA ASN A 326 -21.73 -9.37 3.04
C ASN A 326 -23.15 -9.90 3.22
N LEU A 327 -24.10 -9.06 3.63
CA LEU A 327 -25.52 -9.42 3.67
C LEU A 327 -26.16 -9.36 2.27
N ALA A 328 -25.56 -8.60 1.35
CA ALA A 328 -25.95 -8.56 -0.06
C ALA A 328 -25.26 -9.67 -0.88
N SER A 329 -25.49 -9.66 -2.19
CA SER A 329 -24.78 -10.54 -3.13
C SER A 329 -23.26 -10.32 -3.01
N PRO A 330 -22.47 -11.40 -2.90
CA PRO A 330 -21.01 -11.29 -2.79
C PRO A 330 -20.40 -10.58 -4.00
N PRO A 331 -19.28 -9.86 -3.83
CA PRO A 331 -18.48 -9.33 -4.93
C PRO A 331 -18.22 -10.39 -6.01
N ALA A 332 -18.52 -10.03 -7.25
CA ALA A 332 -18.45 -10.90 -8.41
C ALA A 332 -17.60 -10.27 -9.52
N TYR A 333 -16.70 -11.03 -10.12
CA TYR A 333 -15.93 -10.57 -11.27
C TYR A 333 -16.36 -11.26 -12.56
N LYS A 334 -16.10 -10.58 -13.68
CA LYS A 334 -16.17 -11.13 -15.04
C LYS A 334 -14.99 -10.62 -15.84
N ILE A 335 -14.26 -11.52 -16.48
CA ILE A 335 -13.16 -11.20 -17.40
C ILE A 335 -13.72 -11.28 -18.82
N VAL A 336 -13.42 -10.25 -19.61
CA VAL A 336 -13.76 -10.16 -21.03
C VAL A 336 -12.46 -9.92 -21.79
N ALA A 337 -12.15 -10.83 -22.70
CA ALA A 337 -10.92 -10.80 -23.48
C ALA A 337 -11.18 -11.44 -24.85
N GLU A 338 -10.59 -10.87 -25.90
CA GLU A 338 -10.62 -11.44 -27.25
C GLU A 338 -9.37 -12.28 -27.48
N GLY A 339 -9.52 -13.48 -28.04
CA GLY A 339 -8.39 -14.38 -28.33
C GLY A 339 -7.75 -15.05 -27.11
N VAL A 340 -8.14 -14.69 -25.88
CA VAL A 340 -7.58 -15.23 -24.63
C VAL A 340 -8.55 -16.23 -24.01
N THR A 341 -8.05 -17.40 -23.61
CA THR A 341 -8.84 -18.37 -22.83
C THR A 341 -8.63 -18.11 -21.34
N VAL A 342 -9.71 -17.84 -20.61
CA VAL A 342 -9.67 -17.59 -19.16
C VAL A 342 -10.59 -18.55 -18.41
N SER A 343 -10.07 -19.24 -17.39
CA SER A 343 -10.81 -20.21 -16.60
C SER A 343 -10.56 -20.07 -15.09
N PRO A 344 -11.59 -19.82 -14.27
CA PRO A 344 -12.92 -19.40 -14.69
C PRO A 344 -12.93 -17.94 -15.17
N ALA A 345 -13.69 -17.64 -16.23
CA ALA A 345 -13.86 -16.26 -16.72
C ALA A 345 -14.78 -15.42 -15.80
N THR A 346 -15.50 -16.05 -14.88
CA THR A 346 -16.37 -15.40 -13.89
C THR A 346 -16.20 -16.06 -12.53
N GLY A 347 -16.27 -15.29 -11.46
CA GLY A 347 -16.24 -15.83 -10.10
C GLY A 347 -16.90 -14.91 -9.09
N GLN A 348 -17.18 -15.45 -7.90
CA GLN A 348 -17.80 -14.73 -6.79
C GLN A 348 -17.02 -15.01 -5.51
N SER A 349 -16.87 -14.01 -4.65
CA SER A 349 -16.22 -14.22 -3.37
C SER A 349 -17.08 -15.08 -2.45
N LYS A 350 -16.43 -15.73 -1.48
CA LYS A 350 -17.13 -16.47 -0.43
C LYS A 350 -18.10 -15.54 0.31
N ARG A 351 -19.31 -16.04 0.59
CA ARG A 351 -20.26 -15.35 1.47
C ARG A 351 -19.76 -15.40 2.92
N LEU A 352 -19.82 -14.26 3.60
CA LEU A 352 -19.42 -14.13 5.00
C LEU A 352 -20.65 -13.85 5.87
N GLU A 353 -20.61 -14.32 7.11
CA GLU A 353 -21.71 -14.15 8.08
C GLU A 353 -21.64 -12.82 8.84
N VAL A 354 -20.52 -12.10 8.77
CA VAL A 354 -20.39 -10.76 9.36
C VAL A 354 -21.03 -9.71 8.46
N GLU A 355 -21.71 -8.72 9.04
CA GLU A 355 -22.45 -7.68 8.29
C GLU A 355 -21.60 -6.99 7.21
N SER A 356 -20.38 -6.58 7.58
CA SER A 356 -19.44 -5.90 6.68
C SER A 356 -18.00 -6.13 7.10
N ASP A 357 -17.06 -5.93 6.17
CA ASP A 357 -15.61 -5.97 6.42
C ASP A 357 -14.83 -5.23 5.33
N ASN A 358 -13.50 -5.20 5.48
CA ASN A 358 -12.53 -4.64 4.53
C ASN A 358 -11.44 -5.66 4.11
N GLU A 359 -11.65 -6.96 4.35
CA GLU A 359 -10.74 -8.00 3.86
C GLU A 359 -10.75 -8.01 2.31
N PRO A 360 -9.65 -8.38 1.65
CA PRO A 360 -9.65 -8.41 0.19
C PRO A 360 -10.56 -9.51 -0.34
N ARG A 361 -10.96 -9.36 -1.60
CA ARG A 361 -11.59 -10.40 -2.40
C ARG A 361 -10.59 -10.84 -3.44
N GLU A 362 -10.06 -12.04 -3.27
CA GLU A 362 -8.90 -12.54 -4.02
C GLU A 362 -9.31 -13.75 -4.87
N PHE A 363 -8.82 -13.81 -6.09
CA PHE A 363 -9.14 -14.86 -7.04
C PHE A 363 -7.88 -15.28 -7.79
N LEU A 364 -7.80 -16.57 -8.14
CA LEU A 364 -6.78 -17.12 -9.02
C LEU A 364 -7.47 -17.68 -10.26
N VAL A 365 -7.02 -17.27 -11.44
CA VAL A 365 -7.56 -17.72 -12.71
C VAL A 365 -6.45 -18.27 -13.60
N ASP A 366 -6.78 -19.30 -14.37
CA ASP A 366 -5.94 -19.82 -15.44
C ASP A 366 -6.14 -18.97 -16.70
N VAL A 367 -5.04 -18.55 -17.30
CA VAL A 367 -5.02 -17.79 -18.55
C VAL A 367 -4.20 -18.55 -19.59
N LYS A 368 -4.66 -18.56 -20.84
CA LYS A 368 -3.93 -19.08 -22.00
C LYS A 368 -4.07 -18.17 -23.20
N ASP A 369 -3.03 -18.14 -24.01
CA ASP A 369 -2.98 -17.43 -25.30
C ASP A 369 -3.20 -15.91 -25.16
N TRP A 370 -2.73 -15.31 -24.06
CA TRP A 370 -2.78 -13.86 -23.87
C TRP A 370 -1.66 -13.16 -24.66
N ASP A 371 -2.04 -12.48 -25.75
CA ASP A 371 -1.16 -11.56 -26.49
C ASP A 371 -0.81 -10.33 -25.64
N ALA A 372 0.48 -10.10 -25.41
CA ALA A 372 0.98 -8.98 -24.62
C ALA A 372 0.56 -7.59 -25.13
N ASN A 373 0.21 -7.47 -26.41
CA ASN A 373 -0.26 -6.22 -27.02
C ASN A 373 -1.76 -5.96 -26.81
N GLN A 374 -2.51 -6.94 -26.31
CA GLN A 374 -3.96 -6.84 -26.13
C GLN A 374 -4.31 -6.82 -24.64
N PRO A 375 -4.96 -5.78 -24.11
CA PRO A 375 -5.42 -5.80 -22.73
C PRO A 375 -6.63 -6.72 -22.55
N ILE A 376 -6.88 -7.12 -21.30
CA ILE A 376 -8.15 -7.72 -20.89
C ILE A 376 -8.97 -6.73 -20.07
N THR A 377 -10.29 -6.88 -20.11
CA THR A 377 -11.20 -6.12 -19.25
C THR A 377 -11.65 -6.98 -18.08
N VAL A 378 -11.47 -6.49 -16.86
CA VAL A 378 -11.98 -7.09 -15.63
C VAL A 378 -13.13 -6.23 -15.11
N LYS A 379 -14.33 -6.80 -15.05
CA LYS A 379 -15.53 -6.14 -14.50
C LYS A 379 -15.78 -6.65 -13.09
N LEU A 380 -16.08 -5.76 -12.16
CA LEU A 380 -16.42 -6.08 -10.77
C LEU A 380 -17.82 -5.54 -10.44
N GLN A 381 -18.69 -6.41 -9.96
CA GLN A 381 -19.99 -6.06 -9.39
C GLN A 381 -19.94 -6.30 -7.88
N TYR A 382 -20.31 -5.29 -7.08
CA TYR A 382 -20.32 -5.41 -5.62
C TYR A 382 -21.26 -4.37 -5.00
N PHE A 383 -21.32 -4.35 -3.66
CA PHE A 383 -21.97 -3.29 -2.90
C PHE A 383 -20.93 -2.54 -2.07
N ALA A 384 -20.85 -1.22 -2.28
CA ALA A 384 -20.06 -0.30 -1.47
C ALA A 384 -20.97 0.28 -0.39
N CYS A 385 -20.54 0.24 0.87
CA CYS A 385 -21.37 0.69 1.98
C CYS A 385 -20.57 1.51 2.98
N ASN A 386 -21.19 2.52 3.58
CA ASN A 386 -20.63 3.29 4.68
C ASN A 386 -21.67 3.33 5.80
N LYS A 387 -21.36 2.64 6.90
CA LYS A 387 -22.28 2.48 8.03
C LYS A 387 -22.53 3.79 8.76
N GLU A 388 -21.48 4.61 8.92
CA GLU A 388 -21.57 5.90 9.61
C GLU A 388 -22.51 6.87 8.89
N LYS A 389 -22.55 6.80 7.55
CA LYS A 389 -23.42 7.62 6.70
C LYS A 389 -24.72 6.94 6.30
N GLY A 390 -24.92 5.67 6.67
CA GLY A 390 -26.15 4.92 6.46
C GLY A 390 -26.47 4.62 4.99
N TRP A 391 -25.47 4.55 4.09
CA TRP A 391 -25.69 4.19 2.70
C TRP A 391 -25.02 2.88 2.31
N CYS A 392 -25.63 2.19 1.35
CA CYS A 392 -25.14 0.93 0.80
C CYS A 392 -25.66 0.80 -0.63
N LYS A 393 -24.75 0.85 -1.62
CA LYS A 393 -25.10 1.02 -3.03
C LYS A 393 -24.43 -0.05 -3.88
N SER A 394 -25.17 -0.55 -4.87
CA SER A 394 -24.63 -1.43 -5.89
C SER A 394 -23.70 -0.63 -6.80
N VAL A 395 -22.51 -1.17 -7.05
CA VAL A 395 -21.48 -0.55 -7.89
C VAL A 395 -20.98 -1.55 -8.91
N GLN A 396 -20.81 -1.08 -10.14
CA GLN A 396 -20.07 -1.76 -11.19
C GLN A 396 -18.83 -0.95 -11.50
N GLN A 397 -17.68 -1.64 -11.52
CA GLN A 397 -16.42 -1.07 -11.95
C GLN A 397 -15.82 -1.91 -13.05
N GLU A 398 -15.11 -1.26 -13.95
CA GLU A 398 -14.33 -1.92 -15.00
C GLU A 398 -12.87 -1.53 -14.81
N PHE A 399 -11.98 -2.47 -15.12
CA PHE A 399 -10.55 -2.29 -15.11
C PHE A 399 -9.98 -2.81 -16.42
N THR A 400 -8.99 -2.11 -16.95
CA THR A 400 -8.18 -2.57 -18.07
C THR A 400 -6.86 -3.07 -17.50
N VAL A 401 -6.49 -4.32 -17.82
CA VAL A 401 -5.25 -4.94 -17.35
C VAL A 401 -4.42 -5.30 -18.57
N TRP A 402 -3.13 -4.95 -18.52
CA TRP A 402 -2.17 -5.30 -19.57
C TRP A 402 -1.18 -6.35 -19.07
N LEU A 403 -0.71 -7.19 -19.99
CA LEU A 403 0.31 -8.20 -19.71
C LEU A 403 1.72 -7.59 -19.82
N ASP A 404 1.98 -6.57 -19.00
CA ASP A 404 3.31 -5.99 -18.78
C ASP A 404 3.52 -5.68 -17.31
N GLU A 405 4.76 -5.87 -16.83
CA GLU A 405 5.13 -5.60 -15.44
C GLU A 405 5.03 -4.10 -15.16
N ASP A 406 4.28 -3.73 -14.12
CA ASP A 406 4.37 -2.40 -13.53
C ASP A 406 5.53 -2.39 -12.52
N GLU A 407 6.72 -2.04 -12.99
CA GLU A 407 7.95 -1.97 -12.18
C GLU A 407 7.81 -1.03 -10.96
N SER A 408 6.88 -0.08 -11.04
CA SER A 408 6.65 0.93 -10.02
C SER A 408 5.53 0.59 -9.04
N ALA A 409 4.76 -0.49 -9.31
CA ALA A 409 3.61 -0.94 -8.52
C ALA A 409 3.96 -1.41 -7.11
N GLY A 410 5.25 -1.45 -6.74
CA GLY A 410 5.70 -1.86 -5.42
C GLY A 410 5.49 -3.36 -5.16
N MET A 411 5.96 -3.80 -4.00
CA MET A 411 6.04 -5.22 -3.68
C MET A 411 5.22 -5.58 -2.45
N VAL A 412 4.47 -6.68 -2.58
CA VAL A 412 3.72 -7.27 -1.46
C VAL A 412 4.56 -8.33 -0.77
N ASN A 413 4.68 -8.22 0.55
CA ASN A 413 5.40 -9.18 1.37
C ASN A 413 4.77 -10.57 1.24
N GLY A 414 5.60 -11.58 0.97
CA GLY A 414 5.16 -12.97 0.80
C GLY A 414 4.59 -13.31 -0.58
N ARG A 415 4.44 -12.34 -1.50
CA ARG A 415 4.05 -12.61 -2.91
C ARG A 415 5.10 -12.12 -3.91
N SER A 416 5.46 -10.84 -3.88
CA SER A 416 6.38 -10.25 -4.87
C SER A 416 7.84 -10.20 -4.38
N HIS A 417 8.05 -10.02 -3.06
CA HIS A 417 9.39 -9.77 -2.51
C HIS A 417 10.13 -11.04 -2.05
N PHE A 418 9.40 -12.04 -1.55
CA PHE A 418 9.94 -13.28 -0.97
C PHE A 418 8.89 -14.41 -0.99
N PRO A 419 8.64 -15.04 -2.14
CA PRO A 419 7.78 -16.22 -2.20
C PRO A 419 8.54 -17.40 -1.57
N GLY A 420 8.22 -17.72 -0.31
CA GLY A 420 8.87 -18.85 0.39
C GLY A 420 9.41 -18.54 1.78
N GLY A 421 8.76 -17.66 2.55
CA GLY A 421 8.93 -17.64 4.00
C GLY A 421 8.42 -18.95 4.61
N GLN A 422 9.25 -20.00 4.58
CA GLN A 422 9.06 -21.18 5.41
C GLN A 422 8.89 -20.70 6.85
N GLY A 423 7.78 -21.12 7.48
CA GLY A 423 7.54 -20.86 8.88
C GLY A 423 8.72 -21.36 9.71
N GLY A 424 9.46 -20.42 10.32
CA GLY A 424 10.34 -20.69 11.44
C GLY A 424 9.51 -20.97 12.69
N ALA A 425 8.69 -22.02 12.66
CA ALA A 425 7.97 -22.56 13.80
C ALA A 425 8.50 -23.97 14.06
N GLY A 426 9.36 -24.09 15.08
CA GLY A 426 9.53 -25.33 15.83
C GLY A 426 10.28 -26.48 15.16
N GLN A 427 11.60 -26.34 14.99
CA GLN A 427 12.50 -27.51 15.04
C GLN A 427 13.61 -27.30 16.09
N ARG A 428 13.19 -27.09 17.34
CA ARG A 428 13.95 -27.54 18.50
C ARG A 428 13.30 -28.83 19.00
N GLY A 429 13.81 -29.95 18.52
CA GLY A 429 13.35 -31.25 18.97
C GLY A 429 14.02 -32.39 18.23
N GLN A 430 14.99 -33.01 18.90
CA GLN A 430 15.56 -34.33 18.62
C GLN A 430 16.65 -34.41 17.54
N GLY A 431 17.88 -34.32 18.05
CA GLY A 431 19.11 -34.71 17.37
C GLY A 431 20.25 -34.89 18.37
N ARG A 432 19.99 -35.64 19.47
CA ARG A 432 21.07 -36.12 20.35
C ARG A 432 21.74 -37.28 19.62
N GLY A 433 22.98 -37.08 19.17
CA GLY A 433 23.76 -38.11 18.49
C GLY A 433 25.18 -37.65 18.20
N GLY A 434 25.91 -37.23 19.24
CA GLY A 434 27.32 -36.85 19.13
C GLY A 434 28.18 -37.69 20.08
N ALA A 435 28.48 -38.93 19.70
CA ALA A 435 29.58 -39.69 20.29
C ALA A 435 30.86 -39.34 19.51
N GLY A 436 31.55 -38.30 19.95
CA GLY A 436 32.89 -37.94 19.46
C GLY A 436 33.96 -38.60 20.32
N GLN A 437 34.58 -39.64 19.80
CA GLN A 437 35.81 -40.23 20.34
C GLN A 437 36.93 -39.18 20.35
N ARG A 438 37.57 -39.01 21.51
CA ARG A 438 38.88 -38.38 21.65
C ARG A 438 39.96 -39.39 21.30
N LEU A 439 40.85 -39.03 20.38
CA LEU A 439 42.20 -39.56 20.26
C LEU A 439 43.17 -38.38 20.37
N GLY A 440 44.19 -38.53 21.22
CA GLY A 440 45.05 -37.45 21.70
C GLY A 440 46.46 -37.42 21.11
N GLY A 441 47.33 -36.68 21.81
CA GLY A 441 48.77 -36.51 21.57
C GLY A 441 49.06 -35.22 20.79
N ARG A 442 49.86 -34.26 21.25
CA ARG A 442 50.85 -34.17 22.34
C ARG A 442 50.81 -32.76 22.94
#